data_AF-A0A960YN72-F1
#
_entry.id   AF-A0A960YN72-F1
#
_cell.length_a   1.000
_cell.length_b   1.000
_cell.length_c   1.000
_cell.angle_alpha   90.00
_cell.angle_beta   90.00
_cell.angle_gamma   90.00
#
_symmetry.space_group_name_H-M   'P 1'
#
loop_
_entity.id
_entity.type
_entity.pdbx_description
1 polymer ?
#
loop_
_entity_poly.entity_id
_entity_poly.type
_entity_poly.pdbx_seq_one_letter_code
_entity_poly.pdbx_strand_id
1 'polypeptide(L)'
;MLAGATGSGKTELVEELGEEFEVISLDSRQIYRELEIGTAAPDAALRKKVPHHLVGIIDPDESFTAMDYRQAALRAIESVIRSNHIPILVGGAGFYLRMLRTGPFQSHTDPEKEALVRNMD
;
A
#
# COMPACT_ATOMS: atom_id res chain seq x y z
N MET A 1 -8.09 10.03 2.04
CA MET A 1 -6.87 9.64 1.30
C MET A 1 -6.01 10.87 1.12
N LEU A 2 -4.74 10.79 1.49
CA LEU A 2 -3.74 11.83 1.24
C LEU A 2 -2.82 11.35 0.11
N ALA A 3 -3.06 11.85 -1.10
CA ALA A 3 -2.31 11.51 -2.30
C ALA A 3 -1.31 12.62 -2.65
N GLY A 4 -0.10 12.28 -3.07
CA GLY A 4 0.90 13.26 -3.51
C GLY A 4 2.28 12.65 -3.75
N ALA A 5 3.12 13.33 -4.53
CA ALA A 5 4.48 12.88 -4.82
C ALA A 5 5.35 12.77 -3.56
N THR A 6 6.39 11.93 -3.57
CA THR A 6 7.37 11.88 -2.46
C THR A 6 7.95 13.27 -2.20
N GLY A 7 8.03 13.69 -0.92
CA GLY A 7 8.46 15.04 -0.54
C GLY A 7 7.39 16.14 -0.61
N SER A 8 6.13 15.82 -0.92
CA SER A 8 5.05 16.82 -1.05
C SER A 8 4.40 17.28 0.27
N GLY A 9 5.04 17.09 1.43
CA GLY A 9 4.47 17.55 2.71
C GLY A 9 3.42 16.61 3.36
N LYS A 10 3.30 15.36 2.89
CA LYS A 10 2.27 14.42 3.41
C LYS A 10 2.56 13.93 4.81
N THR A 11 3.84 13.78 5.15
CA THR A 11 4.29 13.25 6.44
C THR A 11 3.98 14.25 7.54
N GLU A 12 4.21 15.53 7.27
CA GLU A 12 3.91 16.67 8.13
C GLU A 12 2.40 16.77 8.40
N LEU A 13 1.57 16.53 7.39
CA LEU A 13 0.12 16.49 7.58
C LEU A 13 -0.33 15.25 8.38
N VAL A 14 0.38 14.12 8.25
CA VAL A 14 0.13 12.91 9.05
C VAL A 14 0.50 13.16 10.52
N GLU A 15 1.56 13.92 10.80
CA GLU A 15 1.96 14.29 12.16
C GLU A 15 0.91 15.12 12.89
N GLU A 16 0.07 15.87 12.16
CA GLU A 16 -1.02 16.67 12.71
C GLU A 16 -2.33 15.88 12.89
N LEU A 17 -2.39 14.61 12.45
CA LEU A 17 -3.56 13.77 12.67
C LEU A 17 -3.76 13.47 14.16
N GLY A 18 -5.03 13.39 14.57
CA GLY A 18 -5.43 12.96 15.90
C GLY A 18 -5.17 11.47 16.14
N GLU A 19 -5.21 11.06 17.41
CA GLU A 19 -4.96 9.68 17.84
C GLU A 19 -6.00 8.68 17.29
N GLU A 20 -7.15 9.16 16.83
CA GLU A 20 -8.18 8.35 16.19
C GLU A 20 -7.79 7.86 14.78
N PHE A 21 -6.72 8.37 14.18
CA PHE A 21 -6.31 8.01 12.82
C PHE A 21 -5.17 6.99 12.80
N GLU A 22 -5.25 6.06 11.84
CA GLU A 22 -4.15 5.13 11.54
C GLU A 22 -3.86 5.13 10.05
N VAL A 23 -2.57 5.14 9.68
CA VAL A 23 -2.11 5.23 8.30
C VAL A 23 -2.02 3.86 7.67
N ILE A 24 -2.61 3.71 6.48
CA ILE A 24 -2.36 2.57 5.59
C ILE A 24 -1.43 3.05 4.48
N SER A 25 -0.16 2.61 4.48
CA SER A 25 0.81 3.05 3.46
C SER A 25 0.40 2.58 2.07
N LEU A 26 0.40 3.52 1.12
CA LEU A 26 0.16 3.33 -0.30
C LEU A 26 1.45 3.60 -1.09
N ASP A 27 2.53 2.96 -0.69
CA ASP A 27 3.84 3.01 -1.35
C ASP A 27 4.40 1.60 -1.53
N SER A 28 4.79 1.24 -2.75
CA SER A 28 5.25 -0.10 -3.07
C SER A 28 6.66 -0.40 -2.56
N ARG A 29 7.43 0.62 -2.16
CA ARG A 29 8.79 0.44 -1.65
C ARG A 29 8.84 0.45 -0.12
N GLN A 30 7.97 1.19 0.54
CA GLN A 30 7.91 1.22 2.02
C GLN A 30 7.51 -0.13 2.63
N ILE A 31 6.96 -1.05 1.83
CA ILE A 31 6.57 -2.40 2.25
C ILE A 31 7.77 -3.26 2.67
N TYR A 32 8.94 -3.03 2.06
CA TYR A 32 10.15 -3.81 2.35
C TYR A 32 10.87 -3.27 3.60
N ARG A 33 11.36 -4.18 4.43
CA ARG A 33 12.25 -3.86 5.55
C ARG A 33 13.57 -3.31 5.02
N GLU A 34 14.31 -2.63 5.90
CA GLU A 34 15.66 -2.12 5.65
C GLU A 34 15.77 -1.04 4.54
N LEU A 35 14.69 -0.72 3.83
CA LEU A 35 14.64 0.34 2.81
C LEU A 35 14.10 1.68 3.34
N GLU A 36 14.13 1.91 4.65
CA GLU A 36 13.46 3.06 5.28
C GLU A 36 13.97 4.42 4.77
N ILE A 37 15.30 4.59 4.63
CA ILE A 37 15.92 5.87 4.23
C ILE A 37 15.62 6.20 2.76
N GLY A 38 15.80 5.24 1.86
CA GLY A 38 15.62 5.45 0.42
C GLY A 38 14.16 5.63 -0.01
N THR A 39 13.21 5.34 0.87
CA THR A 39 11.77 5.35 0.57
C THR A 39 11.01 6.44 1.32
N ALA A 40 11.72 7.29 2.07
CA ALA A 40 11.12 8.27 2.98
C ALA A 40 10.04 7.62 3.87
N ALA A 41 10.33 6.41 4.39
CA ALA A 41 9.44 5.71 5.30
C ALA A 41 9.27 6.50 6.60
N PRO A 42 8.10 6.41 7.27
CA PRO A 42 7.90 7.05 8.56
C PRO A 42 8.89 6.47 9.58
N ASP A 43 9.55 7.35 10.35
CA ASP A 43 10.49 6.93 11.38
C ASP A 43 9.78 6.31 12.60
N ALA A 44 10.56 5.75 13.52
CA ALA A 44 10.00 5.11 14.70
C ALA A 44 9.25 6.07 15.64
N ALA A 45 9.56 7.37 15.63
CA ALA A 45 8.88 8.36 16.47
C ALA A 45 7.48 8.65 15.90
N LEU A 46 7.39 8.86 14.59
CA LEU A 46 6.13 9.06 13.89
C LEU A 46 5.24 7.81 13.98
N ARG A 47 5.81 6.61 13.77
CA ARG A 47 5.05 5.35 13.87
C ARG A 47 4.47 5.09 15.27
N LYS A 48 5.11 5.63 16.32
CA LYS A 48 4.58 5.56 17.70
C LYS A 48 3.45 6.56 17.93
N LYS A 49 3.50 7.73 17.29
CA LYS A 49 2.47 8.77 17.41
C LYS A 49 1.23 8.41 16.60
N VAL A 50 1.43 7.97 15.36
CA VAL A 50 0.37 7.56 14.43
C VAL A 50 0.73 6.17 13.91
N PRO A 51 -0.04 5.12 14.22
CA PRO A 51 0.23 3.78 13.71
C PRO A 51 0.29 3.77 12.18
N HIS A 52 1.33 3.14 11.62
CA HIS A 52 1.48 2.96 10.18
C HIS A 52 1.46 1.47 9.85
N HIS A 53 0.52 1.09 9.00
CA HIS A 53 0.36 -0.24 8.45
C HIS A 53 1.06 -0.36 7.08
N LEU A 54 1.46 -1.58 6.72
CA LEU A 54 2.13 -1.91 5.45
C LEU A 54 3.47 -1.20 5.24
N VAL A 55 4.21 -0.94 6.32
CA VAL A 55 5.58 -0.43 6.29
C VAL A 55 6.51 -1.49 6.89
N GLY A 56 7.53 -1.92 6.15
CA GLY A 56 8.51 -2.91 6.61
C GLY A 56 7.90 -4.28 6.97
N ILE A 57 6.90 -4.73 6.21
CA ILE A 57 6.15 -5.95 6.52
C ILE A 57 6.77 -7.22 5.92
N ILE A 58 7.68 -7.09 4.94
CA ILE A 58 8.38 -8.21 4.28
C ILE A 58 9.89 -7.92 4.18
N ASP A 59 10.69 -8.96 4.01
CA ASP A 59 12.13 -8.87 3.74
C ASP A 59 12.42 -8.48 2.28
N PRO A 60 13.57 -7.84 1.96
CA PRO A 60 13.90 -7.37 0.61
C PRO A 60 13.95 -8.43 -0.49
N ASP A 61 14.16 -9.69 -0.13
CA ASP A 61 14.23 -10.85 -1.04
C ASP A 61 12.85 -11.52 -1.27
N GLU A 62 11.82 -11.09 -0.54
CA GLU A 62 10.46 -11.58 -0.72
C GLU A 62 9.75 -10.91 -1.91
N SER A 63 8.97 -11.69 -2.65
CA SER A 63 8.11 -11.14 -3.71
C SER A 63 6.81 -10.62 -3.14
N PHE A 64 6.37 -9.43 -3.57
CA PHE A 64 5.12 -8.83 -3.14
C PHE A 64 4.29 -8.29 -4.31
N THR A 65 3.16 -8.93 -4.55
CA THR A 65 2.30 -8.59 -5.68
C THR A 65 1.26 -7.54 -5.31
N ALA A 66 0.60 -6.99 -6.32
CA ALA A 66 -0.51 -6.07 -6.13
C ALA A 66 -1.75 -6.75 -5.50
N MET A 67 -1.89 -8.06 -5.67
CA MET A 67 -2.92 -8.85 -5.00
C MET A 67 -2.61 -9.01 -3.52
N ASP A 68 -1.34 -9.26 -3.18
CA ASP A 68 -0.88 -9.33 -1.79
C ASP A 68 -1.10 -8.00 -1.08
N TYR A 69 -0.75 -6.89 -1.75
CA TYR A 69 -1.04 -5.54 -1.27
C TYR A 69 -2.54 -5.36 -0.99
N ARG A 70 -3.41 -5.68 -1.95
CA ARG A 70 -4.86 -5.52 -1.80
C ARG A 70 -5.37 -6.27 -0.57
N GLN A 71 -4.96 -7.53 -0.41
CA GLN A 71 -5.41 -8.34 0.73
C GLN A 71 -4.88 -7.80 2.06
N ALA A 72 -3.60 -7.42 2.12
CA ALA A 72 -3.00 -6.85 3.32
C ALA A 72 -3.65 -5.51 3.71
N ALA A 73 -3.89 -4.64 2.74
CA ALA A 73 -4.56 -3.35 2.94
C ALA A 73 -6.00 -3.53 3.43
N LEU A 74 -6.77 -4.45 2.85
CA LEU A 74 -8.14 -4.73 3.31
C LEU A 74 -8.16 -5.25 4.75
N ARG A 75 -7.25 -6.15 5.11
CA ARG A 75 -7.12 -6.64 6.49
C ARG A 75 -6.75 -5.52 7.47
N ALA A 76 -5.79 -4.67 7.09
CA ALA A 76 -5.39 -3.54 7.93
C ALA A 76 -6.55 -2.54 8.12
N ILE A 77 -7.25 -2.18 7.04
CA ILE A 77 -8.44 -1.33 7.09
C ILE A 77 -9.51 -1.91 8.02
N GLU A 78 -9.82 -3.20 7.91
CA GLU A 78 -10.78 -3.86 8.79
C GLU A 78 -10.34 -3.81 10.26
N SER A 79 -9.07 -4.08 10.54
CA SER A 79 -8.51 -4.04 11.90
C SER A 79 -8.63 -2.65 12.54
N VAL A 80 -8.32 -1.59 11.78
CA VAL A 80 -8.41 -0.20 12.25
C VAL A 80 -9.87 0.15 12.58
N ILE A 81 -10.80 -0.17 11.67
CA ILE A 81 -12.23 0.09 11.87
C ILE A 81 -12.75 -0.67 13.09
N ARG A 82 -12.37 -1.95 13.26
CA ARG A 82 -12.77 -2.76 14.42
C ARG A 82 -12.23 -2.24 15.74
N SER A 83 -11.14 -1.47 15.69
CA SER A 83 -10.54 -0.81 16.85
C SER A 83 -11.16 0.57 17.10
N ASN A 84 -12.25 0.95 16.42
CA ASN A 84 -12.87 2.29 16.47
C ASN A 84 -11.95 3.43 16.02
N HIS A 85 -10.99 3.15 15.14
CA HIS A 85 -10.11 4.16 14.54
C HIS A 85 -10.49 4.40 13.07
N ILE A 86 -9.94 5.45 12.47
CA ILE A 86 -10.19 5.91 11.12
C ILE A 86 -8.96 5.57 10.23
N PRO A 87 -9.07 4.61 9.28
CA PRO A 87 -7.97 4.30 8.40
C PRO A 87 -7.81 5.38 7.33
N ILE A 88 -6.58 5.88 7.17
CA ILE A 88 -6.23 6.85 6.13
C ILE A 88 -5.16 6.31 5.18
N LEU A 89 -5.48 6.24 3.90
CA LEU A 89 -4.52 5.87 2.86
C LEU A 89 -3.59 7.06 2.58
N VAL A 90 -2.27 6.85 2.70
CA VAL A 90 -1.23 7.89 2.47
C VAL A 90 -0.18 7.35 1.51
N GLY A 91 0.11 8.08 0.43
CA GLY A 91 1.16 7.69 -0.53
C GLY A 91 0.87 8.10 -1.97
N GLY A 92 1.50 7.40 -2.91
CA GLY A 92 1.50 7.78 -4.34
C GLY A 92 1.37 6.62 -5.33
N ALA A 93 1.28 5.37 -4.87
CA ALA A 93 1.17 4.21 -5.76
C ALA A 93 -0.23 4.09 -6.39
N GLY A 94 -0.46 4.81 -7.50
CA GLY A 94 -1.75 4.83 -8.20
C GLY A 94 -2.24 3.44 -8.65
N PHE A 95 -1.32 2.53 -8.98
CA PHE A 95 -1.65 1.14 -9.31
C PHE A 95 -2.22 0.38 -8.12
N TYR A 96 -1.64 0.52 -6.93
CA TYR A 96 -2.15 -0.10 -5.70
C TYR A 96 -3.49 0.48 -5.28
N LEU A 97 -3.71 1.78 -5.47
CA LEU A 97 -5.01 2.40 -5.23
C LEU A 97 -6.08 1.82 -6.14
N ARG A 98 -5.77 1.68 -7.43
CA ARG A 98 -6.66 1.06 -8.41
C ARG A 98 -6.96 -0.37 -7.98
N MET A 99 -5.94 -1.17 -7.69
CA MET A 99 -6.10 -2.55 -7.22
C MET A 99 -6.96 -2.64 -5.98
N LEU A 100 -6.81 -1.75 -5.00
CA LEU A 100 -7.63 -1.71 -3.78
C LEU A 100 -9.09 -1.33 -4.09
N ARG A 101 -9.32 -0.38 -5.00
CA ARG A 101 -10.66 0.09 -5.34
C ARG A 101 -11.43 -0.85 -6.25
N THR A 102 -10.81 -1.34 -7.31
CA THR A 102 -11.49 -2.07 -8.40
C THR A 102 -11.19 -3.56 -8.45
N GLY A 103 -10.19 -4.02 -7.68
CA GLY A 103 -9.69 -5.38 -7.80
C GLY A 103 -8.82 -5.58 -9.05
N PRO A 104 -8.38 -6.84 -9.29
CA PRO A 104 -7.55 -7.18 -10.45
C PRO A 104 -8.26 -6.84 -11.76
N PHE A 105 -7.46 -6.55 -12.79
CA PHE A 105 -7.99 -6.44 -14.15
C PHE A 105 -8.64 -7.77 -14.54
N GLN A 106 -9.90 -7.70 -14.96
CA GLN A 106 -10.56 -8.82 -15.61
C GLN A 106 -10.07 -8.85 -17.06
N SER A 107 -9.17 -9.78 -17.38
CA SER A 107 -8.83 -10.06 -18.75
C SER A 107 -10.07 -10.61 -19.46
N HIS A 108 -10.58 -9.89 -20.44
CA HIS A 108 -11.36 -10.49 -21.50
C HIS A 108 -10.32 -11.00 -22.51
N THR A 109 -9.68 -12.13 -22.21
CA THR A 109 -8.78 -12.74 -23.18
C THR A 109 -9.63 -13.29 -24.31
N ASP A 110 -9.33 -12.82 -25.52
CA ASP A 110 -9.82 -13.42 -26.76
C ASP A 110 -9.23 -14.84 -26.82
N PRO A 111 -10.06 -15.91 -26.82
CA PRO A 111 -9.59 -17.28 -26.83
C PRO A 111 -8.61 -17.59 -27.96
N GLU A 112 -8.73 -16.89 -29.11
CA GLU A 112 -7.85 -17.06 -30.26
C GLU A 112 -6.42 -16.56 -29.98
N LYS A 113 -6.27 -15.51 -29.17
CA LYS A 113 -4.94 -14.98 -28.81
C LYS A 113 -4.23 -15.84 -27.77
N GLU A 114 -4.97 -16.50 -26.88
CA GLU A 114 -4.40 -17.49 -25.96
C GLU A 114 -3.86 -18.72 -26.69
N ALA A 115 -4.58 -19.21 -27.69
CA ALA A 115 -4.14 -20.34 -28.50
C ALA A 115 -2.86 -20.02 -29.28
N LEU A 116 -2.71 -18.78 -29.77
CA LEU A 116 -1.51 -18.36 -30.49
C LEU A 116 -0.27 -18.35 -29.58
N VAL A 117 -0.39 -17.87 -28.35
CA VAL A 117 0.73 -17.81 -27.39
C VAL A 117 1.15 -19.20 -26.92
N ARG A 118 0.20 -20.12 -26.70
CA ARG A 118 0.50 -21.50 -26.26
C ARG A 118 1.16 -22.37 -27.34
N ASN A 119 1.04 -22.01 -28.61
CA ASN A 119 1.62 -22.74 -29.74
C ASN A 119 3.01 -22.19 -30.15
N MET A 120 3.55 -21.23 -29.40
CA MET A 120 4.88 -20.64 -29.64
C MET A 120 5.97 -21.16 -28.67
N ASP A 121 5.61 -22.06 -27.76
CA ASP A 121 6.52 -22.86 -26.91
C ASP A 121 6.64 -24.29 -27.43
#